data_AF-A0AAN0LFD8-F1
#
_entry.id   AF-A0AAN0LFD8-F1
#
_cell.length_a   1.000
_cell.length_b   1.000
_cell.length_c   1.000
_cell.angle_alpha   90.00
_cell.angle_beta   90.00
_cell.angle_gamma   90.00
#
_symmetry.space_group_name_H-M   'P 1'
#
loop_
_entity.id
_entity.type
_entity.pdbx_description
1 polymer ?
#
loop_
_entity_poly.entity_id
_entity_poly.type
_entity_poly.pdbx_seq_one_letter_code
_entity_poly.pdbx_strand_id
1 'polypeptide(L)'
;MDIIDIRRFFRNRFEYYVDNKDASGVGVRDEVQLSLQDVCELLEADMEPFPRRYDPDMKKICGHEYLTWFREERTYGDVARLMNRKLAGENGSMPRIGGRWVHAVLASTRQPSV
;
A
#
# COMPACT_ATOMS: atom_id res chain seq x y z
N MET A 1 -7.83 18.58 -3.93
CA MET A 1 -6.67 17.67 -3.87
C MET A 1 -6.70 16.87 -5.15
N ASP A 2 -5.66 16.97 -5.97
CA ASP A 2 -5.60 16.22 -7.22
C ASP A 2 -4.90 14.87 -7.03
N ILE A 3 -4.84 14.06 -8.09
CA ILE A 3 -4.22 12.73 -8.01
C ILE A 3 -2.71 12.79 -7.75
N ILE A 4 -2.04 13.87 -8.15
CA ILE A 4 -0.60 14.06 -7.92
C ILE A 4 -0.34 14.31 -6.43
N ASP A 5 -1.18 15.13 -5.79
CA ASP A 5 -1.18 15.35 -4.35
C ASP A 5 -1.42 14.05 -3.59
N ILE A 6 -2.44 13.26 -3.98
CA ILE A 6 -2.76 11.98 -3.33
C ILE A 6 -1.57 11.01 -3.41
N ARG A 7 -0.94 10.86 -4.58
CA ARG A 7 0.26 10.03 -4.76
C ARG A 7 1.45 10.54 -3.92
N ARG A 8 1.59 11.86 -3.75
CA ARG A 8 2.61 12.44 -2.85
C ARG A 8 2.32 12.09 -1.40
N PHE A 9 1.11 12.31 -0.93
CA PHE A 9 0.72 12.00 0.45
C PHE A 9 0.89 10.52 0.76
N PHE A 10 0.54 9.65 -0.19
CA PHE A 10 0.74 8.21 -0.08
C PHE A 10 2.19 7.87 0.20
N ARG A 11 3.12 8.38 -0.64
CA ARG A 11 4.55 8.10 -0.46
C ARG A 11 5.04 8.57 0.90
N ASN A 12 4.66 9.77 1.33
CA ASN A 12 5.06 10.31 2.63
C ASN A 12 4.56 9.43 3.80
N ARG A 13 3.30 9.01 3.76
CA ARG A 13 2.70 8.13 4.80
C ARG A 13 3.24 6.71 4.75
N PHE A 14 3.48 6.19 3.55
CA PHE A 14 4.07 4.87 3.33
C PHE A 14 5.48 4.79 3.90
N GLU A 15 6.35 5.74 3.55
CA GLU A 15 7.71 5.84 4.10
C GLU A 15 7.68 5.92 5.63
N TYR A 16 6.84 6.81 6.17
CA TYR A 16 6.70 6.98 7.62
C TYR A 16 6.23 5.69 8.31
N TYR A 17 5.22 5.01 7.76
CA TYR A 17 4.72 3.75 8.29
C TYR A 17 5.77 2.65 8.24
N VAL A 18 6.55 2.56 7.17
CA VAL A 18 7.58 1.54 7.02
C VAL A 18 8.59 1.63 8.17
N ASP A 19 9.01 2.85 8.51
CA ASP A 19 10.02 3.12 9.52
C ASP A 19 9.47 3.17 10.96
N ASN A 20 8.25 3.67 11.16
CA ASN A 20 7.70 3.93 12.50
C ASN A 20 6.56 3.00 12.92
N LYS A 21 6.02 2.19 11.99
CA LYS A 21 4.82 1.36 12.19
C LYS A 21 3.59 2.14 12.64
N ASP A 22 3.48 3.39 12.19
CA ASP A 22 2.36 4.27 12.47
C ASP A 22 1.64 4.64 11.17
N ALA A 23 0.36 4.27 11.09
CA ALA A 23 -0.52 4.52 9.96
C ALA A 23 -1.42 5.76 10.14
N SER A 24 -1.38 6.41 11.31
CA SER A 24 -2.25 7.55 11.66
C SER A 24 -1.99 8.79 10.82
N GLY A 25 -0.79 8.94 10.28
CA GLY A 25 -0.35 10.14 9.56
C GLY A 25 0.05 11.32 10.45
N VAL A 26 -0.07 11.21 11.79
CA VAL A 26 0.19 12.30 12.74
C VAL A 26 1.65 12.78 12.71
N GLY A 27 2.60 11.87 12.44
CA GLY A 27 4.02 12.22 12.36
C GLY A 27 4.46 12.85 11.02
N VAL A 28 3.57 12.92 10.03
CA VAL A 28 3.90 13.40 8.68
C VAL A 28 3.60 14.89 8.57
N ARG A 29 4.63 15.69 8.25
CA ARG A 29 4.54 17.16 8.20
C ARG A 29 4.25 17.67 6.79
N ASP A 30 3.08 17.34 6.27
CA ASP A 30 2.61 17.84 4.96
C ASP A 30 1.19 18.42 5.01
N GLU A 31 0.79 18.87 6.20
CA GLU A 31 -0.41 19.70 6.46
C GLU A 31 -1.75 19.04 6.11
N VAL A 32 -1.75 17.73 5.85
CA VAL A 32 -2.95 16.96 5.52
C VAL A 32 -3.28 15.93 6.59
N GLN A 33 -4.50 16.01 7.13
CA GLN A 33 -5.04 15.07 8.12
C GLN A 33 -5.67 13.84 7.47
N LEU A 34 -4.91 13.16 6.62
CA LEU A 34 -5.29 11.85 6.07
C LEU A 34 -4.35 10.79 6.65
N SER A 35 -4.93 9.68 7.11
CA SER A 35 -4.20 8.49 7.50
C SER A 35 -3.63 7.78 6.27
N LEU A 36 -2.74 6.80 6.49
CA LEU A 36 -2.29 5.95 5.39
C LEU A 36 -3.44 5.15 4.78
N GLN A 37 -4.41 4.71 5.59
CA GLN A 37 -5.56 3.97 5.11
C GLN A 37 -6.44 4.83 4.18
N ASP A 38 -6.73 6.08 4.58
CA ASP A 38 -7.54 6.99 3.76
C ASP A 38 -6.90 7.20 2.38
N VAL A 39 -5.58 7.37 2.33
CA VAL A 39 -4.88 7.57 1.05
C VAL A 39 -4.82 6.28 0.22
N CYS A 40 -4.76 5.10 0.85
CA CYS A 40 -4.83 3.83 0.14
C CYS A 40 -6.20 3.65 -0.53
N GLU A 41 -7.30 3.98 0.17
CA GLU A 41 -8.66 3.93 -0.39
C GLU A 41 -8.80 4.86 -1.61
N LEU A 42 -8.21 6.05 -1.56
CA LEU A 42 -8.21 6.99 -2.69
C LEU A 42 -7.40 6.52 -3.91
N LEU A 43 -6.41 5.66 -3.71
CA LEU A 43 -5.52 5.17 -4.77
C LEU A 43 -5.86 3.79 -5.28
N GLU A 44 -6.89 3.12 -4.76
CA GLU A 44 -7.13 1.70 -5.03
C GLU A 44 -7.22 1.38 -6.54
N ALA A 45 -7.83 2.27 -7.33
CA ALA A 45 -7.96 2.11 -8.78
C ALA A 45 -6.85 2.82 -9.59
N ASP A 46 -5.84 3.39 -8.95
CA ASP A 46 -4.79 4.14 -9.62
C ASP A 46 -3.85 3.21 -10.41
N MET A 47 -3.75 3.47 -11.72
CA MET A 47 -2.99 2.67 -12.68
C MET A 47 -1.58 3.19 -12.93
N GLU A 48 -1.17 4.30 -12.29
CA GLU A 48 0.18 4.85 -12.46
C GLU A 48 1.22 3.89 -11.88
N PRO A 49 2.34 3.67 -12.58
CA PRO A 49 3.45 2.90 -12.06
C PRO A 49 3.94 3.39 -10.70
N PHE A 50 4.14 2.45 -9.78
CA PHE A 50 4.72 2.71 -8.49
C PHE A 50 6.26 2.80 -8.61
N PRO A 51 6.91 3.83 -8.06
CA PRO A 51 8.34 4.04 -8.28
C PRO A 51 9.22 2.92 -7.70
N ARG A 52 10.12 2.35 -8.51
CA ARG A 52 11.04 1.26 -8.11
C ARG A 52 12.02 1.61 -6.97
N ARG A 53 12.18 2.89 -6.65
CA ARG A 53 13.00 3.29 -5.49
C ARG A 53 12.46 2.76 -4.16
N TYR A 54 11.19 2.38 -4.12
CA TYR A 54 10.50 1.81 -2.95
C TYR A 54 10.61 0.28 -2.86
N ASP A 55 11.29 -0.39 -3.80
CA ASP A 55 11.55 -1.83 -3.75
C ASP A 55 12.09 -2.32 -2.38
N PRO A 56 13.05 -1.63 -1.72
CA PRO A 56 13.53 -2.04 -0.40
C PRO A 56 12.44 -1.98 0.68
N ASP A 57 11.55 -0.99 0.62
CA ASP A 57 10.46 -0.85 1.57
C ASP A 57 9.37 -1.89 1.33
N MET A 58 9.07 -2.18 0.06
CA MET A 58 8.18 -3.28 -0.30
C MET A 58 8.73 -4.64 0.13
N LYS A 59 10.06 -4.82 0.16
CA LYS A 59 10.67 -6.01 0.77
C LYS A 59 10.38 -6.12 2.27
N LYS A 60 10.40 -5.01 3.01
CA LYS A 60 10.03 -4.98 4.44
C LYS A 60 8.53 -5.32 4.64
N ILE A 61 7.66 -4.87 3.73
CA ILE A 61 6.21 -5.10 3.80
C ILE A 61 5.82 -6.52 3.39
N CYS A 62 6.27 -6.97 2.21
CA CYS A 62 5.92 -8.27 1.66
C CYS A 62 6.66 -9.44 2.33
N GLY A 63 7.79 -9.16 2.99
CA GLY A 63 8.59 -10.18 3.66
C GLY A 63 9.01 -11.30 2.71
N HIS A 64 8.70 -12.55 3.07
CA HIS A 64 9.06 -13.72 2.28
C HIS A 64 8.37 -13.79 0.91
N GLU A 65 7.27 -13.05 0.71
CA GLU A 65 6.55 -12.97 -0.57
C GLU A 65 7.03 -11.85 -1.48
N TYR A 66 8.12 -11.15 -1.13
CA TYR A 66 8.68 -10.06 -1.94
C TYR A 66 8.95 -10.48 -3.39
N LEU A 67 9.38 -11.72 -3.64
CA LEU A 67 9.59 -12.21 -5.01
C LEU A 67 8.30 -12.29 -5.83
N THR A 68 7.14 -12.52 -5.20
CA THR A 68 5.84 -12.45 -5.86
C THR A 68 5.52 -11.02 -6.29
N TRP A 69 5.87 -10.05 -5.44
CA TRP A 69 5.69 -8.63 -5.74
C TRP A 69 6.63 -8.14 -6.85
N PHE A 70 7.93 -8.46 -6.76
CA PHE A 70 9.02 -7.94 -7.60
C PHE A 70 8.95 -8.34 -9.08
N ARG A 71 8.25 -9.42 -9.41
CA ARG A 71 8.29 -10.04 -10.75
C ARG A 71 7.58 -9.25 -11.85
N GLU A 72 6.83 -8.23 -11.51
CA GLU A 72 6.03 -7.50 -12.48
C GLU A 72 5.95 -6.03 -12.10
N GLU A 73 5.57 -5.19 -13.07
CA GLU A 73 5.28 -3.79 -12.82
C GLU A 73 4.04 -3.65 -11.95
N ARG A 74 4.07 -2.67 -11.03
CA ARG A 74 3.04 -2.45 -10.02
C ARG A 74 2.56 -1.04 -10.09
N THR A 75 1.28 -0.84 -9.82
CA THR A 75 0.69 0.49 -9.79
C THR A 75 0.56 1.01 -8.36
N TYR A 76 0.28 2.30 -8.21
CA TYR A 76 -0.15 2.85 -6.92
C TYR A 76 -1.33 2.09 -6.34
N GLY A 77 -2.31 1.70 -7.16
CA GLY A 77 -3.44 0.88 -6.73
C GLY A 77 -3.07 -0.50 -6.22
N ASP A 78 -2.09 -1.17 -6.84
CA ASP A 78 -1.61 -2.46 -6.34
C ASP A 78 -1.01 -2.34 -4.94
N VAL A 79 -0.18 -1.30 -4.73
CA VAL A 79 0.45 -1.08 -3.42
C VAL A 79 -0.57 -0.62 -2.40
N ALA A 80 -1.51 0.25 -2.77
CA ALA A 80 -2.60 0.69 -1.92
C ALA A 80 -3.46 -0.49 -1.42
N ARG A 81 -3.82 -1.44 -2.28
CA ARG A 81 -4.54 -2.66 -1.88
C ARG A 81 -3.74 -3.54 -0.92
N LEU A 82 -2.44 -3.72 -1.18
CA LEU A 82 -1.57 -4.46 -0.27
C LEU A 82 -1.52 -3.80 1.11
N MET A 83 -1.37 -2.49 1.14
CA MET A 83 -1.35 -1.72 2.38
C MET A 83 -2.69 -1.78 3.11
N ASN A 84 -3.81 -1.58 2.43
CA ASN A 84 -5.16 -1.73 3.01
C ASN A 84 -5.36 -3.11 3.63
N ARG A 85 -5.00 -4.18 2.91
CA ARG A 85 -5.11 -5.54 3.46
C ARG A 85 -4.24 -5.75 4.69
N LYS A 86 -3.02 -5.19 4.70
CA LYS A 86 -2.10 -5.29 5.83
C LYS A 86 -2.63 -4.53 7.05
N LEU A 87 -3.05 -3.27 6.86
CA LEU A 87 -3.62 -2.42 7.91
C LEU A 87 -4.91 -3.01 8.48
N ALA A 88 -5.77 -3.57 7.64
CA ALA A 88 -6.97 -4.30 8.08
C ALA A 88 -6.65 -5.51 8.97
N GLY A 89 -5.52 -6.17 8.72
CA GLY A 89 -5.03 -7.24 9.60
C GLY A 89 -4.48 -6.73 10.94
N GLU A 90 -3.93 -5.51 10.96
CA GLU A 90 -3.34 -4.88 12.14
C GLU A 90 -4.38 -4.26 13.06
N ASN A 91 -5.42 -3.63 12.50
CA ASN A 91 -6.53 -3.04 13.25
C ASN A 91 -7.62 -4.05 13.66
N GLY A 92 -7.52 -5.30 13.19
CA GLY A 92 -8.44 -6.38 13.54
C GLY A 92 -9.74 -6.45 12.72
N SER A 93 -9.90 -5.61 11.69
CA SER A 93 -11.07 -5.68 10.78
C SER A 93 -11.01 -6.90 9.85
N MET A 94 -9.83 -7.47 9.63
CA MET A 94 -9.60 -8.72 8.92
C MET A 94 -8.64 -9.63 9.69
N PRO A 95 -8.62 -10.94 9.38
CA PRO A 95 -7.55 -11.82 9.86
C PRO A 95 -6.18 -11.25 9.50
N ARG A 96 -5.20 -11.42 10.39
CA ARG A 96 -3.80 -11.03 10.12
C ARG A 96 -3.30 -11.64 8.81
N ILE A 97 -2.40 -10.93 8.14
CA ILE A 97 -1.75 -11.45 6.92
C ILE A 97 -1.02 -12.75 7.23
N GLY A 98 -1.30 -13.78 6.43
CA GLY A 98 -0.69 -15.11 6.52
C GLY A 98 0.15 -15.40 5.28
N GLY A 99 0.51 -16.66 5.06
CA GLY A 99 1.20 -17.05 3.83
C GLY A 99 0.33 -16.83 2.58
N ARG A 100 0.97 -16.43 1.47
CA ARG A 100 0.38 -16.15 0.15
C ARG A 100 -0.51 -14.91 0.09
N TRP A 101 -0.43 -13.99 1.05
CA TRP A 101 -1.31 -12.83 1.09
C TRP A 101 -1.01 -11.82 -0.03
N VAL A 102 0.26 -11.64 -0.40
CA VAL A 102 0.65 -10.75 -1.50
C VAL A 102 0.09 -11.30 -2.80
N HIS A 103 0.26 -12.61 -3.01
CA HIS A 103 -0.31 -13.27 -4.18
C HIS A 103 -1.84 -13.13 -4.23
N ALA A 104 -2.53 -13.36 -3.11
CA ALA A 104 -3.99 -13.27 -3.05
C ALA A 104 -4.50 -11.88 -3.41
N VAL A 105 -3.88 -10.82 -2.86
CA VAL A 105 -4.26 -9.43 -3.15
C VAL A 105 -3.98 -9.06 -4.61
N LEU A 106 -2.85 -9.50 -5.18
CA LEU A 106 -2.49 -9.20 -6.57
C LEU A 106 -3.23 -10.08 -7.60
N ALA A 107 -3.82 -11.20 -7.18
CA ALA A 107 -4.62 -12.06 -8.05
C ALA A 107 -6.07 -11.56 -8.16
N SER A 108 -6.64 -11.00 -7.08
CA SER A 108 -8.00 -10.45 -7.10
C SER A 108 -8.17 -9.24 -8.03
N THR A 109 -7.07 -8.60 -8.44
CA THR A 109 -7.10 -7.49 -9.41
C THR A 109 -7.17 -7.94 -10.86
N ARG A 110 -6.84 -9.21 -11.15
CA ARG A 110 -6.80 -9.76 -12.51
C ARG A 110 -8.10 -10.43 -12.92
N GLN A 111 -9.03 -10.59 -11.99
CA GLN A 111 -10.39 -11.01 -12.33
C GLN A 111 -11.19 -9.75 -12.66
N PRO A 112 -11.58 -9.51 -13.94
CA PRO A 112 -12.58 -8.51 -14.22
C PRO A 112 -13.86 -8.90 -13.48
N SER A 113 -14.48 -7.93 -12.81
CA SER A 113 -15.85 -8.06 -12.31
C SER A 113 -16.73 -8.57 -13.46
N VAL A 114 -17.32 -9.75 -13.28
CA VAL A 114 -18.33 -10.30 -14.19
C VAL A 114 -19.61 -9.50 -14.08
#